data_AF-A0A1M3TJT3-F1
#
_entry.id   AF-A0A1M3TJT3-F1
#
_cell.length_a   1.000
_cell.length_b   1.000
_cell.length_c   1.000
_cell.angle_alpha   90.00
_cell.angle_beta   90.00
_cell.angle_gamma   90.00
#
_symmetry.space_group_name_H-M   'P 1'
#
loop_
_entity.id
_entity.type
_entity.pdbx_description
1 polymer ?
#
loop_
_entity_poly.entity_id
_entity_poly.type
_entity_poly.pdbx_seq_one_letter_code
_entity_poly.pdbx_strand_id
1 'polypeptide(L)'
;MVFPGRLSTGCYVCRRRKVKCDGARPACRRCVTQGRQCTGYPDAFAFREYKATKEPQAGKAAARKRTKRTTDGEQPANGSTSPSAAVSDQDGTDTRLIPTKSPSTPPSPPAAITPCLEWQSLCYFFHQHVLPTEKSPCEGHLAFLPELYQEKGNDPSLRHAILSVSYLSLFNTARVNELYVNARKHYGVALKSLTASLSNRETSTQDETFAAALFLSMFMDLSGERQGAVNPHIPGICSLMHLRGRPERSSKYARKLFGWAFTQIQIQAVANNQFAYACLPASINMAYNPDYVLRSGIITSMISEFCQGASEFRRTEHNYPPTARARLLHSILGRAYFIMEQINIWDEAVPQHWKRQFAVPGMGQVNHAEQAASRDPWTPCFLAVVQAAQILYLVHVFECWEKFVPFASAINDEHIEDFPVETFSGIDDRIRSLIEVICDTVTYTLGHVTPNHEFQLHPNSKLANGYTLLWPMWVVVNSGLATADQLTLCRLALECVGSTMGYRLASVLCADSRPEEPRSSILEQSPMTRSLTAVQ
;
A
#
# COMPACT_ATOMS: atom_id res chain seq x y z
N MET A 1 23.33 -32.10 -17.06
CA MET A 1 24.05 -31.56 -15.88
C MET A 1 24.38 -32.70 -14.94
N VAL A 2 25.56 -32.72 -14.31
CA VAL A 2 25.88 -33.71 -13.26
C VAL A 2 25.34 -33.18 -11.94
N PHE A 3 24.39 -33.88 -11.32
CA PHE A 3 23.87 -33.49 -10.00
C PHE A 3 24.96 -33.67 -8.92
N PRO A 4 25.38 -32.61 -8.20
CA PRO A 4 26.23 -32.78 -7.04
C PRO A 4 25.39 -33.42 -5.92
N GLY A 5 25.86 -34.57 -5.41
CA GLY A 5 25.12 -35.35 -4.41
C GLY A 5 24.87 -34.61 -3.09
N ARG A 6 23.93 -35.15 -2.29
CA ARG A 6 23.47 -34.61 -1.01
C ARG A 6 24.62 -34.16 -0.11
N LEU A 7 24.60 -32.90 0.35
CA LEU A 7 25.70 -32.32 1.14
C LEU A 7 25.91 -33.07 2.46
N SER A 8 27.19 -33.28 2.82
CA SER A 8 27.61 -33.91 4.09
C SER A 8 27.11 -33.12 5.31
N THR A 9 26.35 -33.75 6.21
CA THR A 9 25.78 -33.13 7.42
C THR A 9 26.80 -32.87 8.54
N GLY A 10 28.09 -33.13 8.33
CA GLY A 10 29.13 -32.97 9.35
C GLY A 10 29.43 -31.52 9.73
N CYS A 11 29.98 -31.33 10.94
CA CYS A 11 30.41 -30.03 11.45
C CYS A 11 31.52 -29.41 10.57
N TYR A 12 31.70 -28.09 10.65
CA TYR A 12 32.67 -27.37 9.82
C TYR A 12 34.10 -27.92 9.93
N VAL A 13 34.53 -28.31 11.14
CA VAL A 13 35.86 -28.86 11.41
C VAL A 13 36.05 -30.23 10.75
N CYS A 14 35.07 -31.14 10.86
CA CYS A 14 35.12 -32.45 10.20
C CYS A 14 35.04 -32.33 8.67
N ARG A 15 34.18 -31.42 8.15
CA ARG A 15 34.10 -31.11 6.71
C ARG A 15 35.45 -30.62 6.17
N ARG A 16 36.09 -29.64 6.82
CA ARG A 16 37.40 -29.10 6.40
C ARG A 16 38.50 -30.17 6.39
N ARG A 17 38.41 -31.15 7.30
CA ARG A 17 39.34 -32.28 7.41
C ARG A 17 38.97 -33.50 6.55
N LYS A 18 37.84 -33.45 5.82
CA LYS A 18 37.31 -34.56 5.00
C LYS A 18 37.14 -35.89 5.78
N VAL A 19 36.78 -35.81 7.06
CA VAL A 19 36.52 -36.99 7.91
C VAL A 19 35.04 -37.12 8.25
N LYS A 20 34.56 -38.35 8.46
CA LYS A 20 33.16 -38.62 8.87
C LYS A 20 32.90 -38.00 10.25
N CYS A 21 31.83 -37.21 10.34
CA CYS A 21 31.38 -36.60 11.58
C CYS A 21 30.28 -37.45 12.22
N ASP A 22 30.25 -37.52 13.55
CA ASP A 22 29.25 -38.25 14.34
C ASP A 22 27.94 -37.46 14.57
N GLY A 23 27.90 -36.16 14.27
CA GLY A 23 26.67 -35.36 14.32
C GLY A 23 26.20 -34.91 15.72
N ALA A 24 26.89 -35.29 16.80
CA ALA A 24 26.50 -34.93 18.16
C ALA A 24 26.56 -33.41 18.44
N ARG A 25 25.53 -32.87 19.09
CA ARG A 25 25.42 -31.46 19.50
C ARG A 25 25.62 -31.34 21.02
N PRO A 26 26.20 -30.24 21.54
CA PRO A 26 26.65 -29.05 20.81
C PRO A 26 28.00 -29.23 20.06
N ALA A 27 28.80 -30.24 20.42
CA ALA A 27 30.09 -30.52 19.79
C ALA A 27 30.24 -32.01 19.43
N CYS A 28 30.80 -32.30 18.25
CA CYS A 28 30.99 -33.68 17.80
C CYS A 28 32.10 -34.40 18.60
N ARG A 29 31.89 -35.68 18.90
CA ARG A 29 32.84 -36.50 19.69
C ARG A 29 34.24 -36.55 19.06
N ARG A 30 34.33 -36.48 17.72
CA ARG A 30 35.63 -36.48 17.01
C ARG A 30 36.45 -35.19 17.20
N CYS A 31 35.79 -34.05 17.46
CA CYS A 31 36.47 -32.81 17.80
C CYS A 31 36.94 -32.84 19.27
N VAL A 32 36.05 -33.25 20.18
CA VAL A 32 36.33 -33.34 21.63
C VAL A 32 37.51 -34.28 21.92
N THR A 33 37.47 -35.50 21.40
CA THR A 33 38.55 -36.50 21.61
C THR A 33 39.89 -36.14 20.96
N GLN A 34 39.94 -35.10 20.12
CA GLN A 34 41.18 -34.60 19.52
C GLN A 34 41.57 -33.20 20.01
N GLY A 35 40.97 -32.73 21.12
CA GLY A 35 41.30 -31.44 21.74
C GLY A 35 41.00 -30.23 20.85
N ARG A 36 40.04 -30.33 19.91
CA ARG A 36 39.72 -29.26 18.96
C ARG A 36 38.36 -28.65 19.27
N GLN A 37 38.30 -27.32 19.31
CA GLN A 37 37.06 -26.58 19.43
C GLN A 37 36.14 -26.86 18.22
N CYS A 38 34.92 -27.32 18.48
CA CYS A 38 33.95 -27.61 17.43
C CYS A 38 33.16 -26.33 17.11
N THR A 39 33.46 -25.69 15.98
CA THR A 39 32.85 -24.41 15.55
C THR A 39 31.41 -24.57 15.00
N GLY A 40 30.63 -25.49 15.55
CA GLY A 40 29.25 -25.75 15.16
C GLY A 40 29.06 -26.48 13.81
N TYR A 41 27.80 -26.53 13.39
CA TYR A 41 27.33 -27.23 12.20
C TYR A 41 26.86 -26.25 11.13
N PRO A 42 26.97 -26.60 9.84
CA PRO A 42 26.33 -25.84 8.77
C PRO A 42 24.81 -25.83 8.93
N ASP A 43 24.22 -24.67 8.69
CA ASP A 43 22.77 -24.53 8.66
C ASP A 43 22.18 -25.36 7.51
N ALA A 44 21.00 -25.94 7.75
CA ALA A 44 20.31 -26.84 6.82
C ALA A 44 19.84 -26.12 5.55
N PHE A 45 19.73 -24.78 5.58
CA PHE A 45 19.16 -23.95 4.51
C PHE A 45 20.14 -22.92 3.91
N ALA A 46 21.44 -23.05 4.16
CA ALA A 46 22.44 -22.16 3.57
C ALA A 46 22.60 -22.39 2.05
N PHE A 47 21.99 -21.52 1.24
CA PHE A 47 22.19 -21.49 -0.22
C PHE A 47 23.59 -21.03 -0.60
N ARG A 48 24.13 -21.58 -1.70
CA ARG A 48 25.31 -21.04 -2.39
C ARG A 48 24.88 -20.26 -3.63
N GLU A 49 25.44 -19.07 -3.80
CA GLU A 49 25.52 -18.46 -5.13
C GLU A 49 26.31 -19.37 -6.07
N TYR A 50 25.69 -19.73 -7.19
CA TYR A 50 26.40 -20.29 -8.33
C TYR A 50 26.91 -19.13 -9.17
N LYS A 51 28.22 -18.88 -9.17
CA LYS A 51 28.83 -18.04 -10.19
C LYS A 51 28.70 -18.76 -11.53
N ALA A 52 27.88 -18.21 -12.42
CA ALA A 52 27.66 -18.75 -13.76
C ALA A 52 29.00 -18.90 -14.49
N THR A 53 29.23 -20.08 -15.06
CA THR A 53 30.36 -20.32 -15.97
C THR A 53 30.18 -19.47 -17.22
N LYS A 54 31.26 -18.80 -17.64
CA LYS A 54 31.30 -17.93 -18.84
C LYS A 54 30.69 -18.62 -20.07
N GLU A 55 29.75 -17.94 -20.73
CA GLU A 55 29.23 -18.35 -22.03
C GLU A 55 30.12 -17.90 -23.20
N PRO A 56 30.00 -18.54 -24.39
CA PRO A 56 31.08 -18.61 -25.36
C PRO A 56 31.08 -17.47 -26.39
N GLN A 57 32.28 -16.96 -26.71
CA GLN A 57 32.48 -16.11 -27.89
C GLN A 57 32.74 -16.94 -29.14
N ALA A 58 31.96 -16.68 -30.19
CA ALA A 58 32.29 -16.96 -31.58
C ALA A 58 32.13 -15.65 -32.37
N GLY A 59 33.01 -15.25 -33.30
CA GLY A 59 34.29 -15.83 -33.73
C GLY A 59 34.76 -15.18 -35.05
N LYS A 60 36.00 -15.50 -35.48
CA LYS A 60 36.73 -15.01 -36.69
C LYS A 60 37.51 -13.69 -36.47
N ALA A 61 38.76 -13.53 -36.95
CA ALA A 61 39.60 -14.39 -37.79
C ALA A 61 41.13 -14.27 -37.49
N ALA A 62 41.87 -15.33 -37.83
CA ALA A 62 43.29 -15.45 -38.27
C ALA A 62 44.40 -14.55 -37.65
N ALA A 63 45.64 -15.02 -37.40
CA ALA A 63 46.36 -16.04 -38.15
C ALA A 63 47.31 -16.95 -37.32
N ARG A 64 47.73 -18.06 -37.93
CA ARG A 64 48.57 -19.15 -37.39
C ARG A 64 50.05 -18.76 -37.21
N LYS A 65 50.73 -19.38 -36.23
CA LYS A 65 51.91 -20.26 -36.52
C LYS A 65 52.28 -21.24 -35.39
N ARG A 66 53.13 -22.20 -35.75
CA ARG A 66 53.39 -23.53 -35.12
C ARG A 66 54.91 -23.84 -35.30
N THR A 67 55.64 -24.66 -34.54
CA THR A 67 55.32 -25.79 -33.64
C THR A 67 56.49 -26.06 -32.67
N LYS A 68 56.26 -26.82 -31.57
CA LYS A 68 57.21 -27.77 -30.93
C LYS A 68 58.53 -27.28 -30.27
N ARG A 69 58.57 -27.40 -28.93
CA ARG A 69 59.37 -28.34 -28.08
C ARG A 69 60.81 -28.78 -28.52
N THR A 70 61.68 -28.91 -27.48
CA THR A 70 62.92 -29.72 -27.25
C THR A 70 64.33 -29.10 -27.44
N THR A 71 64.94 -28.77 -26.28
CA THR A 71 66.27 -29.17 -25.71
C THR A 71 67.64 -28.85 -26.35
N ASP A 72 68.58 -28.55 -25.44
CA ASP A 72 70.06 -28.66 -25.44
C ASP A 72 70.93 -27.63 -26.19
N GLY A 73 72.07 -27.24 -25.56
CA GLY A 73 73.17 -26.48 -26.21
C GLY A 73 73.87 -25.38 -25.38
N GLU A 74 74.85 -25.78 -24.55
CA GLU A 74 76.16 -25.12 -24.31
C GLU A 74 76.33 -23.67 -23.74
N GLN A 75 77.09 -23.62 -22.64
CA GLN A 75 77.97 -22.53 -22.16
C GLN A 75 79.31 -22.54 -22.96
N PRO A 76 80.26 -21.55 -22.88
CA PRO A 76 80.72 -20.91 -21.62
C PRO A 76 81.33 -19.46 -21.65
N ALA A 77 81.70 -19.01 -20.44
CA ALA A 77 82.92 -18.25 -20.06
C ALA A 77 83.02 -16.71 -20.12
N ASN A 78 83.82 -16.22 -19.16
CA ASN A 78 84.42 -14.88 -18.93
C ASN A 78 83.47 -13.75 -18.41
N GLY A 79 83.85 -12.95 -17.41
CA GLY A 79 85.09 -12.96 -16.59
C GLY A 79 85.01 -12.00 -15.38
N SER A 80 85.92 -12.17 -14.41
CA SER A 80 86.01 -11.39 -13.16
C SER A 80 86.65 -10.01 -13.31
N THR A 81 86.32 -9.06 -12.40
CA THR A 81 87.31 -8.27 -11.60
C THR A 81 86.66 -7.40 -10.51
N SER A 82 87.34 -7.32 -9.35
CA SER A 82 87.11 -6.37 -8.22
C SER A 82 88.30 -5.35 -8.19
N PRO A 83 88.73 -4.65 -7.09
CA PRO A 83 88.14 -4.32 -5.76
C PRO A 83 88.45 -2.86 -5.24
N SER A 84 88.18 -2.61 -3.93
CA SER A 84 88.76 -1.57 -3.01
C SER A 84 88.32 -0.08 -3.15
N ALA A 85 88.25 0.76 -2.11
CA ALA A 85 88.45 0.70 -0.63
C ALA A 85 87.51 1.77 0.04
N ALA A 86 87.38 2.04 1.36
CA ALA A 86 88.28 1.95 2.52
C ALA A 86 87.52 1.85 3.89
N VAL A 87 88.22 2.00 5.03
CA VAL A 87 87.90 1.46 6.38
C VAL A 87 87.92 2.53 7.50
N SER A 88 87.41 2.17 8.70
CA SER A 88 87.78 2.62 10.09
C SER A 88 86.83 3.61 10.80
N ASP A 89 86.62 3.59 12.14
CA ASP A 89 86.76 2.55 13.19
C ASP A 89 85.92 2.94 14.45
N GLN A 90 86.02 2.21 15.56
CA GLN A 90 85.24 2.27 16.82
C GLN A 90 85.47 3.51 17.73
N ASP A 91 84.49 3.89 18.57
CA ASP A 91 84.48 3.71 20.06
C ASP A 91 83.13 4.21 20.67
N GLY A 92 82.84 3.91 21.95
CA GLY A 92 81.53 4.12 22.59
C GLY A 92 81.44 5.25 23.64
N THR A 93 80.21 5.61 24.04
CA THR A 93 79.94 6.30 25.32
C THR A 93 78.46 6.21 25.73
N ASP A 94 78.23 6.17 27.04
CA ASP A 94 76.91 6.11 27.69
C ASP A 94 76.13 7.44 27.58
N THR A 95 74.84 7.42 27.25
CA THR A 95 73.90 8.47 27.69
C THR A 95 72.47 7.94 27.81
N ARG A 96 71.95 7.91 29.05
CA ARG A 96 70.55 7.63 29.35
C ARG A 96 69.63 8.74 28.85
N LEU A 97 68.63 8.41 28.03
CA LEU A 97 67.40 9.20 27.88
C LEU A 97 66.18 8.27 27.85
N ILE A 98 65.16 8.60 28.66
CA ILE A 98 63.85 7.91 28.74
C ILE A 98 62.75 8.87 28.22
N PRO A 99 61.47 8.49 28.09
CA PRO A 99 60.89 8.03 26.82
C PRO A 99 59.84 8.99 26.24
N THR A 100 59.84 9.20 24.92
CA THR A 100 58.76 9.95 24.26
C THR A 100 57.69 9.00 23.73
N LYS A 101 56.51 9.00 24.36
CA LYS A 101 55.34 8.26 23.88
C LYS A 101 54.89 8.83 22.53
N SER A 102 54.75 7.98 21.53
CA SER A 102 54.07 8.35 20.28
C SER A 102 52.62 8.74 20.56
N PRO A 103 52.05 9.76 19.86
CA PRO A 103 50.64 10.09 20.02
C PRO A 103 49.77 8.89 19.65
N SER A 104 48.91 8.48 20.57
CA SER A 104 47.87 7.49 20.31
C SER A 104 46.99 7.98 19.16
N THR A 105 46.85 7.17 18.11
CA THR A 105 45.77 7.34 17.13
C THR A 105 44.45 7.55 17.87
N PRO A 106 43.63 8.55 17.48
CA PRO A 106 42.35 8.77 18.13
C PRO A 106 41.51 7.49 18.03
N PRO A 107 40.77 7.11 19.09
CA PRO A 107 39.87 5.97 19.00
C PRO A 107 38.90 6.22 17.84
N SER A 108 38.72 5.22 16.98
CA SER A 108 37.66 5.26 15.97
C SER A 108 36.35 5.62 16.65
N PRO A 109 35.50 6.48 16.04
CA PRO A 109 34.18 6.74 16.61
C PRO A 109 33.48 5.40 16.84
N PRO A 110 32.78 5.21 17.98
CA PRO A 110 32.09 3.96 18.26
C PRO A 110 31.21 3.63 17.06
N ALA A 111 31.37 2.42 16.51
CA ALA A 111 30.69 2.03 15.29
C ALA A 111 29.20 2.31 15.46
N ALA A 112 28.69 3.28 14.70
CA ALA A 112 27.31 3.73 14.83
C ALA A 112 26.43 2.49 14.72
N ILE A 113 25.56 2.29 15.71
CA ILE A 113 24.66 1.14 15.73
C ILE A 113 23.62 1.40 14.64
N THR A 114 23.97 1.06 13.40
CA THR A 114 23.08 1.09 12.26
C THR A 114 21.96 0.11 12.58
N PRO A 115 20.71 0.56 12.78
CA PRO A 115 19.63 -0.33 13.15
C PRO A 115 19.45 -1.39 12.05
N CYS A 116 19.04 -2.61 12.42
CA CYS A 116 18.79 -3.63 11.40
C CYS A 116 17.69 -3.18 10.42
N LEU A 117 17.72 -3.69 9.18
CA LEU A 117 16.75 -3.29 8.15
C LEU A 117 15.30 -3.53 8.57
N GLU A 118 15.05 -4.51 9.45
CA GLU A 118 13.72 -4.75 10.05
C GLU A 118 13.25 -3.54 10.85
N TRP A 119 14.10 -3.03 11.75
CA TRP A 119 13.77 -1.87 12.60
C TRP A 119 13.65 -0.59 11.78
N GLN A 120 14.56 -0.36 10.82
CA GLN A 120 14.47 0.79 9.91
C GLN A 120 13.15 0.79 9.13
N SER A 121 12.74 -0.37 8.61
CA SER A 121 11.50 -0.54 7.85
C SER A 121 10.26 -0.31 8.73
N LEU A 122 10.23 -0.87 9.94
CA LEU A 122 9.15 -0.65 10.91
C LEU A 122 9.02 0.82 11.30
N CYS A 123 10.10 1.47 11.70
CA CYS A 123 10.10 2.89 12.05
C CYS A 123 9.65 3.77 10.89
N TYR A 124 10.12 3.50 9.67
CA TYR A 124 9.68 4.21 8.47
C TYR A 124 8.18 4.02 8.22
N PHE A 125 7.68 2.78 8.27
CA PHE A 125 6.26 2.49 8.08
C PHE A 125 5.39 3.19 9.12
N PHE A 126 5.77 3.13 10.39
CA PHE A 126 4.99 3.73 11.48
C PHE A 126 4.97 5.26 11.33
N HIS A 127 6.12 5.89 11.06
CA HIS A 127 6.21 7.33 10.83
C HIS A 127 5.39 7.82 9.62
N GLN A 128 5.20 6.97 8.62
CA GLN A 128 4.54 7.31 7.36
C GLN A 128 3.07 6.91 7.28
N HIS A 129 2.58 6.07 8.20
CA HIS A 129 1.19 5.59 8.16
C HIS A 129 0.41 5.79 9.47
N VAL A 130 1.06 6.05 10.60
CA VAL A 130 0.36 6.34 11.86
C VAL A 130 0.07 7.84 11.90
N LEU A 131 -1.17 8.23 11.64
CA LEU A 131 -1.66 9.61 11.70
C LEU A 131 -2.58 9.78 12.92
N PRO A 132 -2.06 10.05 14.13
CA PRO A 132 -2.88 10.26 15.31
C PRO A 132 -3.71 11.55 15.20
N THR A 133 -4.88 11.59 15.85
CA THR A 133 -5.70 12.81 15.91
C THR A 133 -6.32 12.96 17.29
N GLU A 134 -5.82 13.93 18.09
CA GLU A 134 -6.19 14.07 19.51
C GLU A 134 -7.62 14.60 19.76
N LYS A 135 -8.22 15.28 18.77
CA LYS A 135 -9.47 16.05 18.93
C LYS A 135 -10.60 15.62 18.02
N SER A 136 -10.39 14.63 17.15
CA SER A 136 -11.38 14.17 16.18
C SER A 136 -11.99 12.83 16.61
N PRO A 137 -13.32 12.65 16.51
CA PRO A 137 -13.98 11.35 16.67
C PRO A 137 -13.44 10.23 15.75
N CYS A 138 -12.67 10.58 14.71
CA CYS A 138 -12.06 9.62 13.77
C CYS A 138 -10.85 8.84 14.31
N GLU A 139 -10.36 9.13 15.52
CA GLU A 139 -9.22 8.51 16.24
C GLU A 139 -7.83 8.50 15.54
N GLY A 140 -7.74 8.71 14.22
CA GLY A 140 -6.50 8.75 13.44
C GLY A 140 -6.26 7.50 12.56
N HIS A 141 -5.62 7.68 11.40
CA HIS A 141 -5.25 6.55 10.54
C HIS A 141 -4.22 5.66 11.24
N LEU A 142 -4.56 4.38 11.41
CA LEU A 142 -3.71 3.38 12.08
C LEU A 142 -3.15 3.84 13.45
N ALA A 143 -3.81 4.77 14.14
CA ALA A 143 -3.35 5.33 15.42
C ALA A 143 -3.18 4.25 16.51
N PHE A 144 -3.91 3.14 16.38
CA PHE A 144 -3.85 1.97 17.25
C PHE A 144 -2.68 1.01 16.95
N LEU A 145 -2.02 1.15 15.80
CA LEU A 145 -1.00 0.19 15.34
C LEU A 145 0.20 0.07 16.29
N PRO A 146 0.74 1.15 16.90
CA PRO A 146 1.84 1.01 17.85
C PRO A 146 1.47 0.16 19.07
N GLU A 147 0.28 0.37 19.63
CA GLU A 147 -0.25 -0.37 20.78
C GLU A 147 -0.51 -1.84 20.41
N LEU A 148 -1.20 -2.08 19.28
CA LEU A 148 -1.47 -3.43 18.76
C LEU A 148 -0.18 -4.20 18.47
N TYR A 149 0.83 -3.55 17.90
CA TYR A 149 2.12 -4.19 17.63
C TYR A 149 2.93 -4.46 18.91
N GLN A 150 2.85 -3.59 19.91
CA GLN A 150 3.47 -3.81 21.21
C GLN A 150 2.85 -5.01 21.95
N GLU A 151 1.53 -5.12 21.96
CA GLU A 151 0.82 -6.21 22.64
C GLU A 151 0.87 -7.52 21.87
N LYS A 152 0.69 -7.47 20.55
CA LYS A 152 0.39 -8.64 19.71
C LYS A 152 1.37 -8.88 18.56
N GLY A 153 2.41 -8.06 18.40
CA GLY A 153 3.42 -8.18 17.33
C GLY A 153 4.34 -9.41 17.42
N ASN A 154 4.10 -10.32 18.37
CA ASN A 154 4.68 -11.66 18.40
C ASN A 154 3.85 -12.69 17.62
N ASP A 155 2.59 -12.40 17.29
CA ASP A 155 1.78 -13.28 16.42
C ASP A 155 2.42 -13.39 15.01
N PRO A 156 2.66 -14.61 14.49
CA PRO A 156 3.32 -14.78 13.19
C PRO A 156 2.56 -14.16 12.01
N SER A 157 1.23 -14.17 12.01
CA SER A 157 0.42 -13.61 10.92
C SER A 157 0.53 -12.09 10.89
N LEU A 158 0.29 -11.44 12.03
CA LEU A 158 0.38 -9.99 12.18
C LEU A 158 1.81 -9.47 11.95
N ARG A 159 2.80 -10.09 12.61
CA ARG A 159 4.21 -9.68 12.52
C ARG A 159 4.70 -9.73 11.07
N HIS A 160 4.48 -10.84 10.38
CA HIS A 160 4.95 -10.98 9.00
C HIS A 160 4.15 -10.11 8.02
N ALA A 161 2.85 -9.87 8.26
CA ALA A 161 2.07 -8.97 7.42
C ALA A 161 2.56 -7.51 7.54
N ILE A 162 2.72 -6.99 8.76
CA ILE A 162 3.27 -5.65 9.01
C ILE A 162 4.68 -5.52 8.42
N LEU A 163 5.56 -6.51 8.64
CA LEU A 163 6.90 -6.47 8.06
C LEU A 163 6.87 -6.48 6.53
N SER A 164 5.93 -7.20 5.89
CA SER A 164 5.82 -7.23 4.43
C SER A 164 5.55 -5.84 3.83
N VAL A 165 4.59 -5.09 4.40
CA VAL A 165 4.32 -3.71 3.97
C VAL A 165 5.42 -2.76 4.39
N SER A 166 6.01 -2.94 5.57
CA SER A 166 7.06 -2.05 6.09
C SER A 166 8.31 -2.07 5.21
N TYR A 167 8.80 -3.26 4.87
CA TYR A 167 9.91 -3.42 3.93
C TYR A 167 9.57 -2.91 2.53
N LEU A 168 8.32 -3.07 2.07
CA LEU A 168 7.89 -2.62 0.75
C LEU A 168 7.78 -1.09 0.66
N SER A 169 7.25 -0.43 1.68
CA SER A 169 7.21 1.04 1.78
C SER A 169 8.62 1.61 1.79
N LEU A 170 9.54 1.08 2.60
CA LEU A 170 10.93 1.56 2.60
C LEU A 170 11.65 1.24 1.28
N PHE A 171 11.39 0.07 0.66
CA PHE A 171 11.91 -0.25 -0.67
C PHE A 171 11.46 0.77 -1.72
N ASN A 172 10.19 1.18 -1.69
CA ASN A 172 9.66 2.09 -2.67
C ASN A 172 10.31 3.49 -2.62
N THR A 173 10.87 3.90 -1.48
CA THR A 173 11.65 5.13 -1.35
C THR A 173 13.16 4.91 -1.56
N ALA A 174 13.76 3.94 -0.86
CA ALA A 174 15.21 3.73 -0.85
C ALA A 174 15.74 2.92 -2.05
N ARG A 175 14.87 2.21 -2.78
CA ARG A 175 15.18 1.37 -3.95
C ARG A 175 16.27 0.30 -3.74
N VAL A 176 16.53 -0.11 -2.49
CA VAL A 176 17.50 -1.18 -2.15
C VAL A 176 16.87 -2.57 -2.32
N ASN A 177 17.37 -3.37 -3.25
CA ASN A 177 16.81 -4.68 -3.62
C ASN A 177 16.60 -5.65 -2.44
N GLU A 178 17.46 -5.64 -1.43
CA GLU A 178 17.31 -6.48 -0.23
C GLU A 178 15.97 -6.23 0.50
N LEU A 179 15.50 -4.98 0.52
CA LEU A 179 14.22 -4.62 1.11
C LEU A 179 13.05 -5.29 0.36
N TYR A 180 13.06 -5.29 -0.98
CA TYR A 180 12.01 -5.97 -1.76
C TYR A 180 12.02 -7.49 -1.57
N VAL A 181 13.21 -8.11 -1.52
CA VAL A 181 13.35 -9.55 -1.25
C VAL A 181 12.81 -9.90 0.14
N ASN A 182 13.12 -9.09 1.16
CA ASN A 182 12.57 -9.26 2.50
C ASN A 182 11.05 -9.02 2.54
N ALA A 183 10.54 -7.97 1.90
CA ALA A 183 9.10 -7.70 1.79
C ALA A 183 8.34 -8.92 1.24
N ARG A 184 8.81 -9.49 0.12
CA ARG A 184 8.27 -10.70 -0.50
C ARG A 184 8.37 -11.93 0.39
N LYS A 185 9.50 -12.13 1.07
CA LYS A 185 9.70 -13.23 2.02
C LYS A 185 8.72 -13.14 3.19
N HIS A 186 8.54 -11.95 3.77
CA HIS A 186 7.59 -11.72 4.85
C HIS A 186 6.14 -11.89 4.37
N TYR A 187 5.77 -11.39 3.17
CA TYR A 187 4.46 -11.62 2.56
C TYR A 187 4.14 -13.12 2.40
N GLY A 188 5.08 -13.90 1.86
CA GLY A 188 4.92 -15.34 1.67
C GLY A 188 4.87 -16.16 2.96
N VAL A 189 5.45 -15.66 4.07
CA VAL A 189 5.28 -16.28 5.40
C VAL A 189 3.94 -15.86 6.01
N ALA A 190 3.57 -14.59 5.92
CA ALA A 190 2.30 -14.07 6.42
C ALA A 190 1.10 -14.78 5.81
N LEU A 191 1.10 -15.05 4.50
CA LEU A 191 0.08 -15.86 3.84
C LEU A 191 -0.05 -17.26 4.47
N LYS A 192 1.06 -17.96 4.72
CA LYS A 192 1.05 -19.31 5.33
C LYS A 192 0.53 -19.28 6.77
N SER A 193 1.00 -18.33 7.56
CA SER A 193 0.54 -18.12 8.94
C SER A 193 -0.95 -17.77 8.98
N LEU A 194 -1.40 -16.87 8.10
CA LEU A 194 -2.80 -16.49 7.99
C LEU A 194 -3.67 -17.69 7.59
N THR A 195 -3.28 -18.50 6.60
CA THR A 195 -4.00 -19.74 6.26
C THR A 195 -4.12 -20.70 7.44
N ALA A 196 -3.08 -20.82 8.27
CA ALA A 196 -3.15 -21.62 9.50
C ALA A 196 -4.12 -21.01 10.53
N SER A 197 -4.05 -19.70 10.79
CA SER A 197 -4.98 -18.98 11.68
C SER A 197 -6.43 -19.05 11.20
N LEU A 198 -6.68 -19.09 9.90
CA LEU A 198 -8.01 -19.23 9.29
C LEU A 198 -8.57 -20.66 9.38
N SER A 199 -7.73 -21.67 9.63
CA SER A 199 -8.14 -23.09 9.70
C SER A 199 -8.84 -23.45 11.02
N ASN A 200 -8.83 -22.56 12.02
CA ASN A 200 -9.58 -22.71 13.28
C ASN A 200 -10.46 -21.47 13.50
N ARG A 201 -11.71 -21.70 13.90
CA ARG A 201 -12.73 -20.66 14.14
C ARG A 201 -12.34 -19.66 15.24
N GLU A 202 -11.65 -20.12 16.29
CA GLU A 202 -11.25 -19.25 17.41
C GLU A 202 -10.13 -18.30 17.02
N THR A 203 -9.19 -18.74 16.18
CA THR A 203 -8.08 -17.93 15.69
C THR A 203 -8.49 -17.07 14.50
N SER A 204 -9.50 -17.47 13.71
CA SER A 204 -9.96 -16.71 12.56
C SER A 204 -10.63 -15.38 12.94
N THR A 205 -11.22 -15.29 14.14
CA THR A 205 -11.92 -14.09 14.64
C THR A 205 -11.02 -13.11 15.40
N GLN A 206 -9.75 -13.42 15.61
CA GLN A 206 -8.80 -12.58 16.38
C GLN A 206 -8.38 -11.30 15.62
N ASP A 207 -7.91 -10.31 16.37
CA ASP A 207 -7.48 -9.00 15.84
C ASP A 207 -6.25 -9.11 14.94
N GLU A 208 -5.29 -9.93 15.35
CA GLU A 208 -4.04 -10.22 14.66
C GLU A 208 -4.31 -10.82 13.29
N THR A 209 -5.21 -11.80 13.23
CA THR A 209 -5.64 -12.46 11.98
C THR A 209 -6.32 -11.48 11.04
N PHE A 210 -7.22 -10.64 11.56
CA PHE A 210 -7.97 -9.67 10.74
C PHE A 210 -7.08 -8.50 10.27
N ALA A 211 -6.23 -7.98 11.15
CA ALA A 211 -5.23 -6.97 10.81
C ALA A 211 -4.19 -7.50 9.81
N ALA A 212 -3.76 -8.77 9.93
CA ALA A 212 -2.88 -9.39 8.96
C ALA A 212 -3.51 -9.42 7.54
N ALA A 213 -4.79 -9.79 7.42
CA ALA A 213 -5.49 -9.74 6.14
C ALA A 213 -5.55 -8.31 5.55
N LEU A 214 -5.79 -7.30 6.39
CA LEU A 214 -5.78 -5.88 5.97
C LEU A 214 -4.40 -5.40 5.50
N PHE A 215 -3.32 -5.76 6.20
CA PHE A 215 -1.95 -5.45 5.76
C PHE A 215 -1.57 -6.19 4.47
N LEU A 216 -2.03 -7.42 4.26
CA LEU A 216 -1.82 -8.14 2.99
C LEU A 216 -2.63 -7.52 1.84
N SER A 217 -3.81 -6.96 2.12
CA SER A 217 -4.53 -6.11 1.16
C SER A 217 -3.69 -4.88 0.78
N MET A 218 -3.20 -4.12 1.76
CA MET A 218 -2.34 -2.96 1.55
C MET A 218 -1.04 -3.29 0.78
N PHE A 219 -0.48 -4.49 0.97
CA PHE A 219 0.68 -4.95 0.20
C PHE A 219 0.39 -5.01 -1.32
N MET A 220 -0.79 -5.46 -1.73
CA MET A 220 -1.19 -5.49 -3.15
C MET A 220 -1.23 -4.08 -3.75
N ASP A 221 -1.63 -3.09 -2.95
CA ASP A 221 -1.77 -1.69 -3.37
C ASP A 221 -0.40 -1.00 -3.50
N LEU A 222 0.47 -1.22 -2.51
CA LEU A 222 1.87 -0.74 -2.51
C LEU A 222 2.73 -1.39 -3.61
N SER A 223 2.46 -2.66 -3.94
CA SER A 223 3.22 -3.40 -4.96
C SER A 223 2.70 -3.16 -6.38
N GLY A 224 1.43 -2.74 -6.52
CA GLY A 224 0.76 -2.59 -7.81
C GLY A 224 0.49 -3.94 -8.50
N GLU A 225 0.59 -5.05 -7.76
CA GLU A 225 0.49 -6.42 -8.31
C GLU A 225 -0.96 -6.95 -8.36
N ARG A 226 -1.96 -6.06 -8.36
CA ARG A 226 -3.37 -6.45 -8.50
C ARG A 226 -3.58 -7.11 -9.87
N GLN A 227 -4.22 -8.28 -9.90
CA GLN A 227 -4.61 -8.94 -11.15
C GLN A 227 -5.93 -8.35 -11.63
N GLY A 228 -5.85 -7.24 -12.36
CA GLY A 228 -6.99 -6.36 -12.65
C GLY A 228 -7.25 -5.36 -11.52
N ALA A 229 -8.34 -4.61 -11.60
CA ALA A 229 -8.62 -3.51 -10.67
C ALA A 229 -8.98 -3.95 -9.23
N VAL A 230 -9.28 -5.23 -9.01
CA VAL A 230 -9.81 -5.77 -7.74
C VAL A 230 -8.69 -6.34 -6.86
N ASN A 231 -8.62 -5.90 -5.60
CA ASN A 231 -7.74 -6.50 -4.59
C ASN A 231 -8.28 -7.88 -4.14
N PRO A 232 -7.51 -8.98 -4.27
CA PRO A 232 -7.99 -10.34 -4.00
C PRO A 232 -8.24 -10.64 -2.51
N HIS A 233 -7.78 -9.81 -1.58
CA HIS A 233 -8.02 -10.00 -0.14
C HIS A 233 -9.40 -9.52 0.31
N ILE A 234 -10.02 -8.59 -0.42
CA ILE A 234 -11.29 -7.94 -0.06
C ILE A 234 -12.45 -8.93 0.20
N PRO A 235 -12.68 -9.97 -0.62
CA PRO A 235 -13.71 -11.00 -0.33
C PRO A 235 -13.47 -11.73 0.99
N GLY A 236 -12.20 -12.03 1.32
CA GLY A 236 -11.79 -12.66 2.57
C GLY A 236 -11.99 -11.74 3.78
N ILE A 237 -11.59 -10.47 3.65
CA ILE A 237 -11.77 -9.46 4.70
C ILE A 237 -13.26 -9.24 4.97
N CYS A 238 -14.10 -9.15 3.94
CA CYS A 238 -15.56 -9.06 4.09
C CYS A 238 -16.13 -10.28 4.83
N SER A 239 -15.68 -11.49 4.48
CA SER A 239 -16.10 -12.73 5.14
C SER A 239 -15.70 -12.77 6.62
N LEU A 240 -14.48 -12.30 6.96
CA LEU A 240 -14.00 -12.19 8.33
C LEU A 240 -14.76 -11.14 9.14
N MET A 241 -15.08 -10.00 8.53
CA MET A 241 -15.88 -8.94 9.13
C MET A 241 -17.28 -9.47 9.52
N HIS A 242 -17.91 -10.25 8.64
CA HIS A 242 -19.18 -10.94 8.93
C HIS A 242 -19.05 -12.00 10.04
N LEU A 243 -18.01 -12.84 9.99
CA LEU A 243 -17.77 -13.90 10.98
C LEU A 243 -17.54 -13.35 12.39
N ARG A 244 -16.88 -12.18 12.50
CA ARG A 244 -16.61 -11.50 13.77
C ARG A 244 -17.82 -10.81 14.39
N GLY A 245 -18.84 -10.43 13.60
CA GLY A 245 -20.06 -9.82 14.10
C GLY A 245 -19.85 -8.39 14.65
N ARG A 246 -20.44 -8.07 15.82
CA ARG A 246 -20.39 -6.71 16.39
C ARG A 246 -19.00 -6.38 16.96
N PRO A 247 -18.35 -5.29 16.52
CA PRO A 247 -16.98 -4.96 16.97
C PRO A 247 -16.89 -4.74 18.49
N GLU A 248 -17.87 -4.05 19.07
CA GLU A 248 -17.99 -3.66 20.49
C GLU A 248 -17.82 -4.81 21.49
N ARG A 249 -18.07 -6.06 21.07
CA ARG A 249 -18.01 -7.25 21.92
C ARG A 249 -16.75 -8.10 21.74
N SER A 250 -15.82 -7.69 20.87
CA SER A 250 -14.63 -8.49 20.55
C SER A 250 -13.33 -7.94 21.16
N SER A 251 -13.00 -6.66 20.99
CA SER A 251 -11.80 -6.06 21.60
C SER A 251 -11.77 -4.53 21.54
N LYS A 252 -10.77 -3.91 22.19
CA LYS A 252 -10.44 -2.48 22.05
C LYS A 252 -9.94 -2.05 20.67
N TYR A 253 -9.48 -3.01 19.83
CA TYR A 253 -9.02 -2.75 18.46
C TYR A 253 -10.11 -2.98 17.41
N ALA A 254 -11.10 -3.83 17.72
CA ALA A 254 -12.09 -4.32 16.79
C ALA A 254 -12.79 -3.21 16.00
N ARG A 255 -13.29 -2.17 16.68
CA ARG A 255 -13.96 -1.03 16.03
C ARG A 255 -13.05 -0.31 15.04
N LYS A 256 -11.76 -0.16 15.38
CA LYS A 256 -10.75 0.54 14.58
C LYS A 256 -10.36 -0.28 13.35
N LEU A 257 -10.19 -1.60 13.52
CA LEU A 257 -9.98 -2.54 12.43
C LEU A 257 -11.19 -2.64 11.48
N PHE A 258 -12.41 -2.65 12.03
CA PHE A 258 -13.65 -2.61 11.24
C PHE A 258 -13.76 -1.33 10.43
N GLY A 259 -13.47 -0.16 11.01
CA GLY A 259 -13.46 1.11 10.28
C GLY A 259 -12.44 1.11 9.12
N TRP A 260 -11.22 0.64 9.37
CA TRP A 260 -10.22 0.51 8.31
C TRP A 260 -10.66 -0.46 7.21
N ALA A 261 -11.10 -1.67 7.57
CA ALA A 261 -11.63 -2.65 6.62
C ALA A 261 -12.76 -2.09 5.77
N PHE A 262 -13.71 -1.42 6.42
CA PHE A 262 -14.89 -0.86 5.77
C PHE A 262 -14.50 0.17 4.71
N THR A 263 -13.65 1.15 5.03
CA THR A 263 -13.21 2.17 4.06
C THR A 263 -12.56 1.57 2.81
N GLN A 264 -11.78 0.49 2.95
CA GLN A 264 -11.13 -0.18 1.82
C GLN A 264 -12.11 -1.01 0.97
N ILE A 265 -13.04 -1.72 1.63
CA ILE A 265 -14.05 -2.55 0.96
C ILE A 265 -15.01 -1.67 0.14
N GLN A 266 -15.55 -0.61 0.74
CA GLN A 266 -16.60 0.21 0.12
C GLN A 266 -16.16 0.82 -1.20
N ILE A 267 -15.10 1.64 -1.20
CA ILE A 267 -14.78 2.42 -2.39
C ILE A 267 -14.37 1.51 -3.54
N GLN A 268 -13.61 0.43 -3.26
CA GLN A 268 -13.28 -0.56 -4.27
C GLN A 268 -14.52 -1.26 -4.82
N ALA A 269 -15.49 -1.63 -3.97
CA ALA A 269 -16.71 -2.28 -4.41
C ALA A 269 -17.58 -1.35 -5.28
N VAL A 270 -17.73 -0.07 -4.91
CA VAL A 270 -18.49 0.91 -5.71
C VAL A 270 -17.78 1.18 -7.04
N ALA A 271 -16.49 1.50 -7.01
CA ALA A 271 -15.70 1.81 -8.21
C ALA A 271 -15.61 0.65 -9.22
N ASN A 272 -15.74 -0.60 -8.77
CA ASN A 272 -15.63 -1.80 -9.62
C ASN A 272 -16.98 -2.51 -9.86
N ASN A 273 -18.11 -1.97 -9.40
CA ASN A 273 -19.42 -2.64 -9.46
C ASN A 273 -19.42 -4.04 -8.80
N GLN A 274 -18.67 -4.18 -7.70
CA GLN A 274 -18.52 -5.43 -6.94
C GLN A 274 -19.16 -5.34 -5.55
N PHE A 275 -20.42 -4.89 -5.54
CA PHE A 275 -21.21 -4.65 -4.33
C PHE A 275 -21.48 -5.88 -3.45
N ALA A 276 -21.27 -7.10 -3.97
CA ALA A 276 -21.38 -8.35 -3.21
C ALA A 276 -20.52 -8.39 -1.93
N TYR A 277 -19.53 -7.52 -1.79
CA TYR A 277 -18.68 -7.38 -0.61
C TYR A 277 -18.99 -6.14 0.24
N ALA A 278 -19.88 -5.25 -0.22
CA ALA A 278 -20.08 -3.90 0.31
C ALA A 278 -21.22 -3.78 1.34
N CYS A 279 -21.96 -4.84 1.64
CA CYS A 279 -22.96 -4.79 2.71
C CYS A 279 -22.26 -4.84 4.08
N LEU A 280 -22.65 -3.96 5.00
CA LEU A 280 -22.33 -4.13 6.41
C LEU A 280 -23.04 -5.37 6.97
N PRO A 281 -22.43 -6.08 7.95
CA PRO A 281 -23.17 -7.05 8.75
C PRO A 281 -24.41 -6.40 9.35
N ALA A 282 -25.58 -7.03 9.22
CA ALA A 282 -26.86 -6.49 9.71
C ALA A 282 -26.83 -6.06 11.19
N SER A 283 -25.97 -6.71 11.99
CA SER A 283 -25.76 -6.36 13.39
C SER A 283 -25.18 -4.95 13.60
N ILE A 284 -24.49 -4.37 12.61
CA ILE A 284 -23.96 -3.00 12.61
C ILE A 284 -24.99 -2.01 12.07
N ASN A 285 -25.73 -2.36 11.00
CA ASN A 285 -26.82 -1.53 10.48
C ASN A 285 -27.93 -1.30 11.52
N MET A 286 -28.10 -2.22 12.48
CA MET A 286 -29.03 -2.12 13.61
C MET A 286 -28.38 -1.57 14.90
N ALA A 287 -27.36 -0.70 14.80
CA ALA A 287 -26.76 -0.04 15.96
C ALA A 287 -27.70 1.05 16.53
N TYR A 288 -27.89 1.05 17.85
CA TYR A 288 -28.70 2.06 18.54
C TYR A 288 -27.82 3.26 18.90
N ASN A 289 -28.21 4.46 18.44
CA ASN A 289 -27.47 5.72 18.63
C ASN A 289 -26.00 5.67 18.15
N PRO A 290 -25.74 5.44 16.84
CA PRO A 290 -24.39 5.46 16.28
C PRO A 290 -23.80 6.88 16.32
N ASP A 291 -22.52 6.99 16.68
CA ASP A 291 -21.75 8.23 16.51
C ASP A 291 -21.52 8.59 15.04
N TYR A 292 -20.99 9.79 14.78
CA TYR A 292 -20.80 10.34 13.44
C TYR A 292 -19.98 9.45 12.49
N VAL A 293 -18.95 8.73 12.98
CA VAL A 293 -18.10 7.85 12.16
C VAL A 293 -18.86 6.56 11.82
N LEU A 294 -19.53 5.97 12.81
CA LEU A 294 -20.34 4.77 12.58
C LEU A 294 -21.55 5.08 11.66
N ARG A 295 -22.16 6.26 11.84
CA ARG A 295 -23.28 6.74 11.03
C ARG A 295 -22.89 6.95 9.57
N SER A 296 -21.71 7.52 9.29
CA SER A 296 -21.21 7.63 7.92
C SER A 296 -21.00 6.25 7.29
N GLY A 297 -20.51 5.28 8.07
CA GLY A 297 -20.40 3.88 7.63
C GLY A 297 -21.74 3.25 7.24
N ILE A 298 -22.79 3.44 8.05
CA ILE A 298 -24.15 2.96 7.73
C ILE A 298 -24.65 3.59 6.43
N ILE A 299 -24.49 4.91 6.25
CA ILE A 299 -24.87 5.62 5.02
C ILE A 299 -24.10 5.10 3.80
N THR A 300 -22.80 4.83 3.93
CA THR A 300 -22.02 4.25 2.83
C THR A 300 -22.46 2.80 2.49
N SER A 301 -22.90 1.99 3.46
CA SER A 301 -23.53 0.68 3.18
C SER A 301 -24.83 0.86 2.39
N MET A 302 -25.69 1.80 2.79
CA MET A 302 -26.94 2.09 2.09
C MET A 302 -26.70 2.57 0.65
N ILE A 303 -25.68 3.41 0.44
CA ILE A 303 -25.20 3.81 -0.89
C ILE A 303 -24.83 2.57 -1.72
N SER A 304 -24.02 1.66 -1.17
CA SER A 304 -23.59 0.45 -1.89
C SER A 304 -24.74 -0.49 -2.22
N GLU A 305 -25.69 -0.68 -1.29
CA GLU A 305 -26.90 -1.48 -1.52
C GLU A 305 -27.80 -0.86 -2.61
N PHE A 306 -27.91 0.47 -2.67
CA PHE A 306 -28.60 1.17 -3.75
C PHE A 306 -27.88 1.00 -5.10
N CYS A 307 -26.56 1.23 -5.14
CA CYS A 307 -25.78 1.14 -6.36
C CYS A 307 -25.77 -0.29 -6.93
N GLN A 308 -25.83 -1.30 -6.05
CA GLN A 308 -26.07 -2.69 -6.44
C GLN A 308 -27.44 -2.87 -7.10
N GLY A 309 -28.51 -2.42 -6.47
CA GLY A 309 -29.88 -2.53 -7.00
C GLY A 309 -30.05 -1.82 -8.34
N ALA A 310 -29.51 -0.62 -8.47
CA ALA A 310 -29.48 0.13 -9.73
C ALA A 310 -28.70 -0.62 -10.83
N SER A 311 -27.55 -1.20 -10.49
CA SER A 311 -26.72 -1.97 -11.43
C SER A 311 -27.39 -3.28 -11.87
N GLU A 312 -28.06 -3.99 -10.96
CA GLU A 312 -28.82 -5.19 -11.28
C GLU A 312 -30.05 -4.87 -12.14
N PHE A 313 -30.76 -3.77 -11.83
CA PHE A 313 -31.84 -3.26 -12.66
C PHE A 313 -31.36 -2.95 -14.09
N ARG A 314 -30.29 -2.17 -14.27
CA ARG A 314 -29.73 -1.89 -15.62
C ARG A 314 -29.35 -3.16 -16.39
N ARG A 315 -28.89 -4.21 -15.71
CA ARG A 315 -28.56 -5.50 -16.35
C ARG A 315 -29.79 -6.32 -16.74
N THR A 316 -30.92 -6.13 -16.07
CA THR A 316 -32.12 -7.00 -16.18
C THR A 316 -33.35 -6.28 -16.72
N GLU A 317 -33.31 -4.95 -16.92
CA GLU A 317 -34.47 -4.13 -17.27
C GLU A 317 -35.22 -4.65 -18.51
N HIS A 318 -34.49 -5.14 -19.53
CA HIS A 318 -35.06 -5.70 -20.75
C HIS A 318 -35.95 -6.94 -20.55
N ASN A 319 -35.87 -7.61 -19.40
CA ASN A 319 -36.69 -8.77 -19.06
C ASN A 319 -38.08 -8.38 -18.53
N TYR A 320 -38.34 -7.09 -18.27
CA TYR A 320 -39.57 -6.60 -17.65
C TYR A 320 -40.43 -5.76 -18.62
N PRO A 321 -41.77 -5.87 -18.56
CA PRO A 321 -42.65 -5.01 -19.34
C PRO A 321 -42.54 -3.53 -18.90
N PRO A 322 -42.92 -2.55 -19.76
CA PRO A 322 -42.77 -1.12 -19.48
C PRO A 322 -43.29 -0.66 -18.11
N THR A 323 -44.48 -1.08 -17.72
CA THR A 323 -45.10 -0.75 -16.42
C THR A 323 -44.31 -1.30 -15.23
N ALA A 324 -43.84 -2.55 -15.32
CA ALA A 324 -42.99 -3.14 -14.29
C ALA A 324 -41.63 -2.45 -14.17
N ARG A 325 -41.02 -2.04 -15.31
CA ARG A 325 -39.78 -1.23 -15.29
C ARG A 325 -39.98 0.11 -14.60
N ALA A 326 -41.06 0.83 -14.91
CA ALA A 326 -41.39 2.11 -14.28
C ALA A 326 -41.59 1.97 -12.77
N ARG A 327 -42.34 0.97 -12.30
CA ARG A 327 -42.53 0.70 -10.86
C ARG A 327 -41.23 0.31 -10.14
N LEU A 328 -40.38 -0.52 -10.76
CA LEU A 328 -39.07 -0.87 -10.21
C LEU A 328 -38.16 0.36 -10.10
N LEU A 329 -38.13 1.19 -11.14
CA LEU A 329 -37.31 2.39 -11.18
C LEU A 329 -37.81 3.48 -10.20
N HIS A 330 -39.12 3.63 -10.04
CA HIS A 330 -39.74 4.43 -8.98
C HIS A 330 -39.33 3.96 -7.59
N SER A 331 -39.38 2.65 -7.32
CA SER A 331 -38.92 2.08 -6.04
C SER A 331 -37.42 2.31 -5.77
N ILE A 332 -36.58 2.24 -6.82
CA ILE A 332 -35.15 2.58 -6.74
C ILE A 332 -34.97 4.07 -6.41
N LEU A 333 -35.69 4.97 -7.08
CA LEU A 333 -35.64 6.41 -6.81
C LEU A 333 -36.18 6.78 -5.41
N GLY A 334 -37.22 6.09 -4.92
CA GLY A 334 -37.71 6.26 -3.54
C GLY A 334 -36.63 5.91 -2.50
N ARG A 335 -35.82 4.88 -2.76
CA ARG A 335 -34.63 4.57 -1.95
C ARG A 335 -33.54 5.65 -2.09
N ALA A 336 -33.33 6.19 -3.29
CA ALA A 336 -32.39 7.29 -3.49
C ALA A 336 -32.77 8.52 -2.64
N TYR A 337 -34.04 8.94 -2.71
CA TYR A 337 -34.52 10.07 -1.93
C TYR A 337 -34.30 9.87 -0.43
N PHE A 338 -34.63 8.68 0.10
CA PHE A 338 -34.35 8.33 1.49
C PHE A 338 -32.86 8.41 1.86
N ILE A 339 -31.97 7.91 0.99
CA ILE A 339 -30.51 7.95 1.22
C ILE A 339 -30.00 9.41 1.20
N MET A 340 -30.46 10.23 0.26
CA MET A 340 -30.13 11.67 0.21
C MET A 340 -30.51 12.37 1.51
N GLU A 341 -31.68 12.08 2.07
CA GLU A 341 -32.10 12.66 3.34
C GLU A 341 -31.25 12.15 4.52
N GLN A 342 -30.87 10.87 4.55
CA GLN A 342 -29.93 10.38 5.57
C GLN A 342 -28.54 11.02 5.48
N ILE A 343 -28.08 11.36 4.26
CA ILE A 343 -26.85 12.13 4.03
C ILE A 343 -27.00 13.55 4.59
N ASN A 344 -28.07 14.28 4.20
CA ASN A 344 -28.33 15.64 4.66
C ASN A 344 -28.34 15.74 6.19
N ILE A 345 -29.07 14.83 6.87
CA ILE A 345 -29.13 14.75 8.33
C ILE A 345 -27.74 14.52 8.96
N TRP A 346 -26.89 13.73 8.32
CA TRP A 346 -25.52 13.50 8.80
C TRP A 346 -24.60 14.70 8.57
N ASP A 347 -24.69 15.34 7.40
CA ASP A 347 -23.96 16.58 7.06
C ASP A 347 -24.35 17.74 8.00
N GLU A 348 -25.61 17.80 8.44
CA GLU A 348 -26.06 18.71 9.49
C GLU A 348 -25.49 18.35 10.87
N ALA A 349 -25.50 17.07 11.24
CA ALA A 349 -25.09 16.60 12.55
C ALA A 349 -23.58 16.58 12.80
N VAL A 350 -22.72 16.48 11.76
CA VAL A 350 -21.26 16.39 11.97
C VAL A 350 -20.68 17.62 12.68
N PRO A 351 -19.67 17.44 13.56
CA PRO A 351 -19.12 18.53 14.36
C PRO A 351 -18.65 19.74 13.53
N GLN A 352 -18.88 20.95 14.03
CA GLN A 352 -18.50 22.19 13.32
C GLN A 352 -16.99 22.26 12.99
N HIS A 353 -16.13 21.58 13.75
CA HIS A 353 -14.70 21.52 13.46
C HIS A 353 -14.36 20.66 12.24
N TRP A 354 -15.21 19.71 11.84
CA TRP A 354 -15.12 19.00 10.55
C TRP A 354 -15.59 19.92 9.42
N LYS A 355 -16.76 20.58 9.57
CA LYS A 355 -17.27 21.54 8.56
C LYS A 355 -16.28 22.67 8.26
N ARG A 356 -15.53 23.13 9.27
CA ARG A 356 -14.50 24.18 9.11
C ARG A 356 -13.19 23.71 8.46
N GLN A 357 -12.97 22.40 8.24
CA GLN A 357 -11.79 21.92 7.50
C GLN A 357 -11.85 22.26 6.01
N PHE A 358 -13.06 22.48 5.47
CA PHE A 358 -13.32 22.86 4.09
C PHE A 358 -13.26 24.38 3.84
N ALA A 359 -13.06 25.19 4.90
CA ALA A 359 -12.84 26.62 4.74
C ALA A 359 -11.38 26.87 4.32
N VAL A 360 -11.11 26.73 3.02
CA VAL A 360 -9.80 27.04 2.43
C VAL A 360 -9.41 28.48 2.80
N PRO A 361 -8.25 28.70 3.45
CA PRO A 361 -7.63 30.02 3.51
C PRO A 361 -7.32 30.42 2.06
N GLY A 362 -7.97 31.47 1.54
CA GLY A 362 -7.99 31.78 0.10
C GLY A 362 -6.60 31.75 -0.55
N MET A 363 -6.56 31.37 -1.84
CA MET A 363 -5.40 30.91 -2.64
C MET A 363 -4.11 31.77 -2.67
N GLY A 364 -3.96 32.81 -1.86
CA GLY A 364 -2.80 33.69 -1.80
C GLY A 364 -1.70 33.31 -0.79
N GLN A 365 -1.88 32.29 0.08
CA GLN A 365 -0.91 32.00 1.16
C GLN A 365 -0.65 30.50 1.40
N VAL A 366 0.30 29.92 0.64
CA VAL A 366 0.80 28.54 0.77
C VAL A 366 1.09 28.13 2.23
N ASN A 367 1.71 29.03 3.00
CA ASN A 367 2.04 28.83 4.42
C ASN A 367 0.83 28.45 5.29
N HIS A 368 -0.39 28.89 4.95
CA HIS A 368 -1.59 28.59 5.75
C HIS A 368 -2.12 27.18 5.52
N ALA A 369 -1.98 26.61 4.31
CA ALA A 369 -2.32 25.22 4.03
C ALA A 369 -1.36 24.27 4.77
N GLU A 370 -0.06 24.49 4.67
CA GLU A 370 0.97 23.69 5.38
C GLU A 370 0.80 23.74 6.92
N GLN A 371 0.50 24.93 7.47
CA GLN A 371 0.22 25.10 8.90
C GLN A 371 -1.12 24.48 9.34
N ALA A 372 -2.07 24.30 8.45
CA ALA A 372 -3.35 23.67 8.75
C ALA A 372 -3.26 22.14 8.65
N ALA A 373 -2.58 21.61 7.62
CA ALA A 373 -2.32 20.18 7.44
C ALA A 373 -1.62 19.53 8.65
N SER A 374 -0.79 20.28 9.37
CA SER A 374 -0.15 19.82 10.61
C SER A 374 -1.09 19.69 11.82
N ARG A 375 -2.31 20.23 11.76
CA ARG A 375 -3.28 20.25 12.88
C ARG A 375 -4.26 19.07 12.86
N ASP A 376 -4.68 18.64 11.67
CA ASP A 376 -5.47 17.43 11.47
C ASP A 376 -5.13 16.78 10.11
N PRO A 377 -4.17 15.84 10.09
CA PRO A 377 -3.75 15.20 8.85
C PRO A 377 -4.68 14.06 8.42
N TRP A 378 -5.76 13.75 9.13
CA TRP A 378 -6.57 12.54 8.88
C TRP A 378 -8.04 12.82 8.58
N THR A 379 -8.72 13.64 9.38
CA THR A 379 -10.18 13.83 9.23
C THR A 379 -10.59 14.30 7.83
N PRO A 380 -9.88 15.23 7.16
CA PRO A 380 -10.20 15.60 5.78
C PRO A 380 -10.10 14.40 4.81
N CYS A 381 -9.06 13.58 4.91
CA CYS A 381 -8.91 12.39 4.06
C CYS A 381 -10.02 11.36 4.28
N PHE A 382 -10.47 11.17 5.53
CA PHE A 382 -11.62 10.33 5.84
C PHE A 382 -12.92 10.87 5.24
N LEU A 383 -13.14 12.19 5.29
CA LEU A 383 -14.34 12.81 4.70
C LEU A 383 -14.32 12.74 3.17
N ALA A 384 -13.16 12.92 2.53
CA ALA A 384 -12.98 12.72 1.09
C ALA A 384 -13.35 11.30 0.61
N VAL A 385 -13.10 10.28 1.44
CA VAL A 385 -13.56 8.90 1.18
C VAL A 385 -15.09 8.80 1.19
N VAL A 386 -15.77 9.44 2.14
CA VAL A 386 -17.24 9.48 2.21
C VAL A 386 -17.82 10.25 1.01
N GLN A 387 -17.23 11.40 0.68
CA GLN A 387 -17.63 12.25 -0.45
C GLN A 387 -17.46 11.53 -1.79
N ALA A 388 -16.38 10.77 -1.98
CA ALA A 388 -16.18 9.96 -3.17
C ALA A 388 -17.28 8.89 -3.36
N ALA A 389 -17.73 8.26 -2.26
CA ALA A 389 -18.87 7.35 -2.30
C ALA A 389 -20.19 8.07 -2.61
N GLN A 390 -20.39 9.30 -2.09
CA GLN A 390 -21.55 10.13 -2.43
C GLN A 390 -21.57 10.56 -3.90
N ILE A 391 -20.42 10.88 -4.52
CA ILE A 391 -20.35 11.21 -5.96
C ILE A 391 -20.79 10.00 -6.80
N LEU A 392 -20.22 8.81 -6.56
CA LEU A 392 -20.56 7.59 -7.29
C LEU A 392 -22.04 7.22 -7.12
N TYR A 393 -22.58 7.43 -5.92
CA TYR A 393 -24.00 7.31 -5.63
C TYR A 393 -24.85 8.27 -6.48
N LEU A 394 -24.54 9.58 -6.45
CA LEU A 394 -25.30 10.61 -7.15
C LEU A 394 -25.29 10.42 -8.68
N VAL A 395 -24.18 9.96 -9.26
CA VAL A 395 -24.13 9.57 -10.68
C VAL A 395 -25.14 8.46 -10.99
N HIS A 396 -25.23 7.43 -10.14
CA HIS A 396 -26.23 6.38 -10.32
C HIS A 396 -27.68 6.84 -10.08
N VAL A 397 -27.92 7.80 -9.18
CA VAL A 397 -29.24 8.43 -9.04
C VAL A 397 -29.61 9.16 -10.32
N PHE A 398 -28.70 9.95 -10.87
CA PHE A 398 -28.91 10.71 -12.11
C PHE A 398 -29.24 9.77 -13.30
N GLU A 399 -28.46 8.70 -13.49
CA GLU A 399 -28.73 7.68 -14.52
C GLU A 399 -30.11 7.02 -14.37
N CYS A 400 -30.57 6.80 -13.13
CA CYS A 400 -31.90 6.25 -12.87
C CYS A 400 -33.00 7.28 -13.15
N TRP A 401 -32.76 8.54 -12.81
CA TRP A 401 -33.68 9.66 -13.03
C TRP A 401 -33.88 9.97 -14.51
N GLU A 402 -32.80 10.09 -15.29
CA GLU A 402 -32.88 10.30 -16.74
C GLU A 402 -33.63 9.18 -17.46
N LYS A 403 -33.49 7.93 -17.00
CA LYS A 403 -34.28 6.81 -17.51
C LYS A 403 -35.76 6.88 -17.10
N PHE A 404 -36.07 7.43 -15.93
CA PHE A 404 -37.42 7.45 -15.37
C PHE A 404 -38.34 8.46 -16.06
N VAL A 405 -37.86 9.68 -16.31
CA VAL A 405 -38.68 10.79 -16.84
C VAL A 405 -39.41 10.43 -18.16
N PRO A 406 -38.77 9.78 -19.16
CA PRO A 406 -39.46 9.33 -20.37
C PRO A 406 -40.44 8.15 -20.16
N PHE A 407 -40.27 7.35 -19.11
CA PHE A 407 -41.19 6.24 -18.83
C PHE A 407 -42.42 6.69 -18.04
N ALA A 408 -42.26 7.55 -17.03
CA ALA A 408 -43.37 8.07 -16.23
C ALA A 408 -44.37 8.84 -17.12
N SER A 409 -43.86 9.74 -17.98
CA SER A 409 -44.68 10.51 -18.93
C SER A 409 -45.40 9.65 -19.99
N ALA A 410 -44.99 8.40 -20.20
CA ALA A 410 -45.59 7.48 -21.18
C ALA A 410 -46.56 6.46 -20.57
N ILE A 411 -46.67 6.38 -19.23
CA ILE A 411 -47.38 5.31 -18.53
C ILE A 411 -48.36 5.92 -17.52
N ASN A 412 -49.66 5.81 -17.80
CA ASN A 412 -50.72 6.21 -16.87
C ASN A 412 -51.00 5.05 -15.88
N ASP A 413 -50.31 5.03 -14.74
CA ASP A 413 -50.38 3.98 -13.71
C ASP A 413 -50.59 4.61 -12.33
N GLU A 414 -51.79 4.44 -11.77
CA GLU A 414 -52.24 5.05 -10.50
C GLU A 414 -51.39 4.67 -9.27
N HIS A 415 -50.49 3.68 -9.40
CA HIS A 415 -49.57 3.26 -8.35
C HIS A 415 -48.20 3.94 -8.39
N ILE A 416 -47.96 4.83 -9.35
CA ILE A 416 -46.73 5.63 -9.44
C ILE A 416 -47.06 7.04 -8.97
N GLU A 417 -46.74 7.36 -7.71
CA GLU A 417 -46.82 8.73 -7.19
C GLU A 417 -45.72 9.58 -7.83
N ASP A 418 -46.05 10.78 -8.32
CA ASP A 418 -45.06 11.70 -8.86
C ASP A 418 -44.07 12.15 -7.78
N PHE A 419 -42.77 11.99 -8.05
CA PHE A 419 -41.75 12.71 -7.30
C PHE A 419 -41.89 14.21 -7.62
N PRO A 420 -41.81 15.11 -6.62
CA PRO A 420 -41.69 16.54 -6.89
C PRO A 420 -40.57 16.80 -7.90
N VAL A 421 -40.83 17.65 -8.90
CA VAL A 421 -39.89 17.91 -10.02
C VAL A 421 -38.51 18.36 -9.53
N GLU A 422 -38.47 19.03 -8.39
CA GLU A 422 -37.25 19.54 -7.74
C GLU A 422 -36.43 18.45 -7.03
N THR A 423 -37.00 17.30 -6.67
CA THR A 423 -36.38 16.28 -5.79
C THR A 423 -35.04 15.74 -6.29
N PHE A 424 -34.86 15.63 -7.60
CA PHE A 424 -33.62 15.19 -8.24
C PHE A 424 -33.01 16.26 -9.15
N SER A 425 -33.43 17.52 -8.99
CA SER A 425 -32.78 18.68 -9.63
C SER A 425 -31.46 19.03 -8.92
N GLY A 426 -30.51 19.64 -9.64
CA GLY A 426 -29.23 20.09 -9.08
C GLY A 426 -28.28 18.97 -8.60
N ILE A 427 -28.49 17.72 -9.04
CA ILE A 427 -27.57 16.61 -8.72
C ILE A 427 -26.15 16.89 -9.22
N ASP A 428 -26.02 17.49 -10.41
CA ASP A 428 -24.73 17.85 -11.00
C ASP A 428 -24.02 18.95 -10.18
N ASP A 429 -24.73 19.98 -9.72
CA ASP A 429 -24.18 20.99 -8.80
C ASP A 429 -23.74 20.37 -7.47
N ARG A 430 -24.51 19.42 -6.92
CA ARG A 430 -24.11 18.67 -5.71
C ARG A 430 -22.84 17.84 -5.96
N ILE A 431 -22.71 17.20 -7.12
CA ILE A 431 -21.49 16.48 -7.50
C ILE A 431 -20.30 17.45 -7.66
N ARG A 432 -20.47 18.59 -8.33
CA ARG A 432 -19.42 19.61 -8.49
C ARG A 432 -18.91 20.11 -7.14
N SER A 433 -19.81 20.40 -6.19
CA SER A 433 -19.43 20.81 -4.83
C SER A 433 -18.65 19.71 -4.08
N LEU A 434 -19.06 18.44 -4.20
CA LEU A 434 -18.31 17.32 -3.62
C LEU A 434 -16.92 17.14 -4.27
N ILE A 435 -16.80 17.36 -5.58
CA ILE A 435 -15.53 17.34 -6.31
C ILE A 435 -14.60 18.45 -5.81
N GLU A 436 -15.11 19.67 -5.66
CA GLU A 436 -14.37 20.82 -5.12
C GLU A 436 -13.80 20.50 -3.75
N VAL A 437 -14.61 19.97 -2.84
CA VAL A 437 -14.17 19.59 -1.49
C VAL A 437 -13.10 18.48 -1.48
N ILE A 438 -13.16 17.52 -2.40
CA ILE A 438 -12.09 16.52 -2.56
C ILE A 438 -10.81 17.19 -3.09
N CYS A 439 -10.90 18.10 -4.05
CA CYS A 439 -9.76 18.84 -4.61
C CYS A 439 -9.10 19.75 -3.55
N ASP A 440 -9.89 20.42 -2.72
CA ASP A 440 -9.40 21.18 -1.57
C ASP A 440 -8.71 20.27 -0.56
N THR A 441 -9.26 19.07 -0.31
CA THR A 441 -8.64 18.09 0.59
C THR A 441 -7.29 17.59 0.06
N VAL A 442 -7.16 17.36 -1.25
CA VAL A 442 -5.87 17.03 -1.91
C VAL A 442 -4.90 18.20 -1.76
N THR A 443 -5.35 19.42 -2.05
CA THR A 443 -4.56 20.65 -1.95
C THR A 443 -4.07 20.90 -0.52
N TYR A 444 -4.89 20.60 0.48
CA TYR A 444 -4.61 20.77 1.90
C TYR A 444 -3.66 19.68 2.44
N THR A 445 -3.94 18.40 2.16
CA THR A 445 -3.24 17.27 2.82
C THR A 445 -2.03 16.73 2.04
N LEU A 446 -1.99 16.87 0.72
CA LEU A 446 -0.94 16.32 -0.13
C LEU A 446 -0.01 17.38 -0.71
N GLY A 447 -0.55 18.39 -1.38
CA GLY A 447 0.28 19.28 -2.18
C GLY A 447 -0.51 19.98 -3.27
N HIS A 448 0.17 20.79 -4.08
CA HIS A 448 -0.45 21.67 -5.06
C HIS A 448 0.26 21.58 -6.42
N VAL A 449 -0.45 21.95 -7.49
CA VAL A 449 0.17 22.10 -8.81
C VAL A 449 0.91 23.43 -8.88
N THR A 450 2.17 23.39 -9.28
CA THR A 450 3.02 24.56 -9.49
C THR A 450 2.77 25.20 -10.86
N PRO A 451 3.19 26.46 -11.09
CA PRO A 451 3.10 27.10 -12.41
C PRO A 451 3.80 26.34 -13.56
N ASN A 452 4.69 25.40 -13.24
CA ASN A 452 5.38 24.55 -14.21
C ASN A 452 4.58 23.27 -14.59
N HIS A 453 3.33 23.15 -14.13
CA HIS A 453 2.51 21.93 -14.24
C HIS A 453 3.10 20.69 -13.54
N GLU A 454 3.93 20.88 -12.51
CA GLU A 454 4.43 19.80 -11.64
C GLU A 454 3.68 19.81 -10.30
N PHE A 455 3.35 18.64 -9.75
CA PHE A 455 2.71 18.53 -8.43
C PHE A 455 3.74 18.48 -7.29
N GLN A 456 3.74 19.51 -6.46
CA GLN A 456 4.64 19.65 -5.32
C GLN A 456 3.95 19.16 -4.03
N LEU A 457 4.49 18.10 -3.43
CA LEU A 457 4.07 17.61 -2.11
C LEU A 457 4.43 18.60 -1.00
N HIS A 458 3.55 18.74 0.00
CA HIS A 458 3.88 19.47 1.23
C HIS A 458 4.92 18.69 2.06
N PRO A 459 5.84 19.37 2.78
CA PRO A 459 6.89 18.71 3.57
C PRO A 459 6.37 17.73 4.65
N ASN A 460 5.14 17.93 5.11
CA ASN A 460 4.52 17.15 6.18
C ASN A 460 3.65 15.98 5.68
N SER A 461 3.34 15.90 4.38
CA SER A 461 2.46 14.87 3.83
C SER A 461 3.04 13.47 4.00
N LYS A 462 2.19 12.52 4.44
CA LYS A 462 2.59 11.14 4.75
C LYS A 462 2.04 10.15 3.75
N LEU A 463 2.66 8.97 3.68
CA LEU A 463 2.20 7.87 2.82
C LEU A 463 0.72 7.51 3.06
N ALA A 464 0.22 7.60 4.30
CA ALA A 464 -1.22 7.41 4.60
C ALA A 464 -2.16 8.43 3.93
N ASN A 465 -1.75 9.70 3.77
CA ASN A 465 -2.56 10.69 3.04
C ASN A 465 -2.72 10.25 1.58
N GLY A 466 -1.60 9.89 0.93
CA GLY A 466 -1.59 9.44 -0.46
C GLY A 466 -2.44 8.19 -0.65
N TYR A 467 -2.28 7.20 0.22
CA TYR A 467 -3.06 5.95 0.20
C TYR A 467 -4.56 6.18 0.29
N THR A 468 -4.99 7.04 1.22
CA THR A 468 -6.40 7.26 1.50
C THR A 468 -7.08 8.03 0.36
N LEU A 469 -6.36 8.96 -0.26
CA LEU A 469 -6.88 9.80 -1.34
C LEU A 469 -6.78 9.18 -2.74
N LEU A 470 -6.19 7.97 -2.88
CA LEU A 470 -6.13 7.23 -4.15
C LEU A 470 -7.50 7.17 -4.86
N TRP A 471 -8.52 6.69 -4.16
CA TRP A 471 -9.85 6.54 -4.75
C TRP A 471 -10.61 7.87 -4.88
N PRO A 472 -10.63 8.78 -3.88
CA PRO A 472 -11.20 10.12 -4.06
C PRO A 472 -10.66 10.86 -5.30
N MET A 473 -9.34 10.87 -5.51
CA MET A 473 -8.75 11.47 -6.71
C MET A 473 -9.17 10.75 -7.99
N TRP A 474 -9.21 9.41 -7.99
CA TRP A 474 -9.68 8.65 -9.15
C TRP A 474 -11.16 8.93 -9.46
N VAL A 475 -12.02 9.07 -8.45
CA VAL A 475 -13.44 9.45 -8.63
C VAL A 475 -13.55 10.83 -9.26
N VAL A 476 -12.78 11.83 -8.80
CA VAL A 476 -12.74 13.15 -9.45
C VAL A 476 -12.35 13.02 -10.92
N VAL A 477 -11.26 12.31 -11.22
CA VAL A 477 -10.74 12.13 -12.59
C VAL A 477 -11.75 11.44 -13.52
N ASN A 478 -12.58 10.54 -13.01
CA ASN A 478 -13.57 9.78 -13.79
C ASN A 478 -15.01 10.34 -13.67
N SER A 479 -15.25 11.39 -12.88
CA SER A 479 -16.60 11.91 -12.60
C SER A 479 -17.35 12.50 -13.80
N GLY A 480 -16.64 12.91 -14.86
CA GLY A 480 -17.19 13.63 -16.01
C GLY A 480 -17.61 15.08 -15.75
N LEU A 481 -17.66 15.54 -14.48
CA LEU A 481 -18.09 16.89 -14.08
C LEU A 481 -16.97 17.78 -13.52
N ALA A 482 -15.77 17.24 -13.31
CA ALA A 482 -14.62 17.99 -12.82
C ALA A 482 -14.08 18.99 -13.86
N THR A 483 -13.62 20.16 -13.41
CA THR A 483 -12.99 21.16 -14.28
C THR A 483 -11.60 20.72 -14.76
N ALA A 484 -11.08 21.35 -15.81
CA ALA A 484 -9.74 21.05 -16.33
C ALA A 484 -8.63 21.16 -15.25
N ASP A 485 -8.73 22.13 -14.35
CA ASP A 485 -7.79 22.33 -13.26
C ASP A 485 -7.93 21.24 -12.18
N GLN A 486 -9.16 20.87 -11.81
CA GLN A 486 -9.44 19.78 -10.87
C GLN A 486 -8.96 18.42 -11.39
N LEU A 487 -9.17 18.15 -12.70
CA LEU A 487 -8.63 16.97 -13.38
C LEU A 487 -7.10 16.97 -13.39
N THR A 488 -6.47 18.12 -13.65
CA THR A 488 -5.01 18.28 -13.67
C THR A 488 -4.42 18.06 -12.28
N LEU A 489 -5.00 18.68 -11.25
CA LEU A 489 -4.64 18.47 -9.84
C LEU A 489 -4.66 16.99 -9.45
N CYS A 490 -5.80 16.31 -9.67
CA CYS A 490 -5.96 14.92 -9.23
C CYS A 490 -5.11 13.94 -10.05
N ARG A 491 -4.89 14.17 -11.35
CA ARG A 491 -4.00 13.33 -12.19
C ARG A 491 -2.55 13.45 -11.77
N LEU A 492 -2.03 14.67 -11.61
CA LEU A 492 -0.64 14.89 -11.21
C LEU A 492 -0.39 14.45 -9.76
N ALA A 493 -1.37 14.62 -8.88
CA ALA A 493 -1.33 14.09 -7.51
C ALA A 493 -1.28 12.55 -7.51
N LEU A 494 -2.12 11.86 -8.29
CA LEU A 494 -2.08 10.39 -8.45
C LEU A 494 -0.73 9.93 -9.01
N GLU A 495 -0.20 10.60 -10.03
CA GLU A 495 1.11 10.27 -10.59
C GLU A 495 2.24 10.43 -9.55
N CYS A 496 2.23 11.53 -8.78
CA CYS A 496 3.19 11.76 -7.70
C CYS A 496 3.06 10.74 -6.55
N VAL A 497 1.84 10.36 -6.19
CA VAL A 497 1.58 9.29 -5.21
C VAL A 497 2.12 7.93 -5.71
N GLY A 498 2.07 7.68 -7.01
CA GLY A 498 2.62 6.46 -7.63
C GLY A 498 4.15 6.45 -7.72
N SER A 499 4.74 7.52 -8.26
CA SER A 499 6.17 7.63 -8.56
C SER A 499 7.02 7.93 -7.31
N THR A 500 6.60 8.94 -6.53
CA THR A 500 7.36 9.52 -5.41
C THR A 500 6.99 8.87 -4.08
N MET A 501 5.69 8.73 -3.79
CA MET A 501 5.22 8.06 -2.56
C MET A 501 5.19 6.53 -2.69
N GLY A 502 5.30 6.01 -3.92
CA GLY A 502 5.51 4.59 -4.18
C GLY A 502 4.25 3.72 -4.16
N TYR A 503 3.05 4.29 -4.13
CA TYR A 503 1.81 3.54 -4.26
C TYR A 503 1.56 3.19 -5.71
N ARG A 504 2.16 2.09 -6.18
CA ARG A 504 2.13 1.68 -7.60
C ARG A 504 0.71 1.53 -8.17
N LEU A 505 -0.29 1.25 -7.34
CA LEU A 505 -1.70 1.30 -7.73
C LEU A 505 -2.12 2.67 -8.32
N ALA A 506 -1.60 3.79 -7.81
CA ALA A 506 -1.91 5.12 -8.31
C ALA A 506 -1.48 5.32 -9.77
N SER A 507 -0.34 4.73 -10.16
CA SER A 507 0.13 4.74 -11.55
C SER A 507 -0.79 3.93 -12.48
N VAL A 508 -1.41 2.85 -11.98
CA VAL A 508 -2.42 2.09 -12.72
C VAL A 508 -3.70 2.92 -12.87
N LEU A 509 -4.21 3.50 -11.78
CA LEU A 509 -5.40 4.37 -11.79
C LEU A 509 -5.23 5.60 -12.70
N CYS A 510 -4.02 6.14 -12.83
CA CYS A 510 -3.68 7.24 -13.73
C CYS A 510 -3.48 6.78 -15.21
N ALA A 511 -3.14 5.52 -15.45
CA ALA A 511 -3.07 4.95 -16.79
C ALA A 511 -4.48 4.59 -17.32
N ASP A 512 -5.30 3.95 -16.50
CA ASP A 512 -6.67 3.54 -16.81
C ASP A 512 -7.62 4.73 -17.06
N SER A 513 -7.21 5.97 -16.74
CA SER A 513 -7.98 7.21 -16.94
C SER A 513 -7.45 8.08 -18.10
N ARG A 514 -6.66 7.47 -19.02
CA ARG A 514 -6.25 8.07 -20.29
C ARG A 514 -7.21 7.62 -21.42
N PRO A 515 -7.61 8.52 -22.33
CA PRO A 515 -8.70 8.27 -23.30
C PRO A 515 -8.32 7.36 -24.49
N GLU A 516 -7.43 6.39 -24.32
CA GLU A 516 -6.87 5.55 -25.40
C GLU A 516 -7.27 4.06 -25.34
N GLU A 517 -8.54 3.75 -25.05
CA GLU A 517 -9.29 2.59 -25.61
C GLU A 517 -10.71 2.54 -25.04
N PRO A 518 -11.77 2.27 -25.82
CA PRO A 518 -13.13 2.15 -25.28
C PRO A 518 -13.29 0.83 -24.52
N ARG A 519 -13.19 0.87 -23.18
CA ARG A 519 -13.46 -0.27 -22.29
C ARG A 519 -14.49 0.11 -21.23
N SER A 520 -15.20 -0.88 -20.70
CA SER A 520 -16.43 -0.70 -19.93
C SER A 520 -16.22 -0.19 -18.50
N SER A 521 -15.69 1.02 -18.35
CA SER A 521 -15.89 1.83 -17.15
C SER A 521 -17.34 2.34 -17.13
N ILE A 522 -18.03 2.17 -16.00
CA ILE A 522 -19.41 2.64 -15.84
C ILE A 522 -19.50 4.16 -16.03
N LEU A 523 -18.48 4.89 -15.56
CA LEU A 523 -18.45 6.35 -15.62
C LEU A 523 -18.27 6.88 -17.06
N GLU A 524 -17.55 6.16 -17.93
CA GLU A 524 -17.41 6.52 -19.34
C GLU A 524 -18.69 6.27 -20.18
N GLN A 525 -19.63 5.49 -19.65
CA GLN A 525 -20.94 5.26 -20.29
C GLN A 525 -22.04 6.16 -19.74
N SER A 526 -21.73 7.07 -18.80
CA SER A 526 -22.71 7.97 -18.20
C SER A 526 -23.21 9.04 -19.19
N PRO A 527 -24.53 9.25 -19.36
CA PRO A 527 -25.07 10.22 -20.31
C PRO A 527 -24.71 11.68 -20.02
N MET A 528 -24.29 12.00 -18.78
CA MET A 528 -23.81 13.33 -18.40
C MET A 528 -22.76 13.90 -19.37
N THR A 529 -21.86 13.05 -19.89
CA THR A 529 -20.83 13.48 -20.86
C THR A 529 -21.42 13.87 -22.22
N ARG A 530 -22.54 13.26 -22.63
CA ARG A 530 -23.19 13.52 -23.93
C ARG A 530 -24.14 14.71 -23.89
N SER A 531 -24.80 14.95 -22.76
CA SER A 531 -25.71 16.09 -22.59
C SER A 531 -24.98 17.43 -22.75
N LEU A 532 -23.76 17.54 -22.21
CA LEU A 532 -22.92 18.74 -22.33
C LEU A 532 -22.40 19.00 -23.75
N THR A 533 -22.19 17.97 -24.58
CA THR A 533 -21.83 18.15 -26.01
C THR A 533 -22.99 18.56 -26.92
N ALA A 534 -24.23 18.59 -26.41
CA ALA A 534 -25.41 19.00 -27.16
C ALA A 534 -25.81 20.48 -26.92
N VAL A 535 -25.07 21.21 -26.07
CA VAL A 535 -25.32 22.63 -25.72
C VAL A 535 -24.04 23.47 -25.85
N GLN A 536 -23.41 23.39 -27.02
CA GLN A 536 -22.43 24.37 -27.53
C GLN A 536 -22.80 24.78 -28.95
#